data_AF-C3JC93-F1
#
_entry.id   AF-C3JC93-F1
#
_cell.length_a   1.000
_cell.length_b   1.000
_cell.length_c   1.000
_cell.angle_alpha   90.00
_cell.angle_beta   90.00
_cell.angle_gamma   90.00
#
_symmetry.space_group_name_H-M   'P 1'
#
loop_
_entity.id
_entity.type
_entity.pdbx_description
1 polymer ?
#
loop_
_entity_poly.entity_id
_entity_poly.type
_entity_poly.pdbx_seq_one_letter_code
_entity_poly.pdbx_strand_id
1 'polypeptide(L)'
;MITSPKSIAVTCDHDYNETLKAGMPLNEVAFISFSDYLGFIQSGYKNDNYRAQINLGKQENLKRLLASKPLWRLQLNTIPKAWNAETVRFTVTMVLPTDKGDKSVTNSIDVKFPIQPMQ
;
A
#
# COMPACT_ATOMS: atom_id res chain seq x y z
N MET A 1 19.69 -11.89 -1.90
CA MET A 1 19.23 -11.07 -3.04
C MET A 1 18.19 -10.07 -2.54
N ILE A 2 18.29 -8.78 -2.84
CA ILE A 2 17.20 -7.82 -2.57
C ILE A 2 16.26 -7.89 -3.76
N THR A 3 15.06 -8.42 -3.58
CA THR A 3 14.07 -8.60 -4.64
C THR A 3 12.84 -7.74 -4.38
N SER A 4 12.27 -7.17 -5.44
CA SER A 4 11.00 -6.46 -5.33
C SER A 4 9.90 -7.46 -5.01
N PRO A 5 8.87 -7.07 -4.25
CA PRO A 5 7.68 -7.90 -4.12
C PRO A 5 7.11 -8.27 -5.49
N LYS A 6 6.77 -9.55 -5.67
CA LYS A 6 6.00 -10.02 -6.82
C LYS A 6 4.57 -9.47 -6.74
N SER A 7 3.99 -9.42 -5.56
CA SER A 7 2.68 -8.81 -5.34
C SER A 7 2.57 -8.29 -3.91
N ILE A 8 1.68 -7.32 -3.73
CA ILE A 8 1.22 -6.85 -2.42
C ILE A 8 -0.29 -6.81 -2.53
N ALA A 9 -1.01 -7.59 -1.73
CA ALA A 9 -2.47 -7.58 -1.64
C ALA A 9 -2.89 -6.94 -0.31
N VAL A 10 -3.92 -6.10 -0.37
CA VAL A 10 -4.50 -5.46 0.81
C VAL A 10 -5.98 -5.81 0.86
N THR A 11 -6.44 -6.32 1.99
CA THR A 11 -7.86 -6.56 2.26
C THR A 11 -8.24 -5.92 3.59
N CYS A 12 -9.54 -5.76 3.85
CA CYS A 12 -10.05 -5.43 5.18
C CYS A 12 -11.31 -6.21 5.52
N ASP A 13 -11.69 -6.22 6.80
CA ASP A 13 -12.87 -6.90 7.31
C ASP A 13 -14.18 -6.10 7.20
N HIS A 14 -14.12 -4.88 6.64
CA HIS A 14 -15.28 -4.04 6.37
C HIS A 14 -15.50 -3.84 4.86
N ASP A 15 -16.75 -3.60 4.46
CA ASP A 15 -17.06 -3.15 3.10
C ASP A 15 -16.41 -1.79 2.84
N TYR A 16 -15.67 -1.66 1.74
CA TYR A 16 -15.12 -0.37 1.31
C TYR A 16 -16.19 0.47 0.59
N ASN A 17 -16.98 -0.17 -0.27
CA ASN A 17 -18.16 0.43 -0.91
C ASN A 17 -19.15 -0.66 -1.36
N GLU A 18 -20.15 -0.30 -2.17
CA GLU A 18 -21.16 -1.25 -2.66
C GLU A 18 -20.58 -2.39 -3.51
N THR A 19 -19.43 -2.19 -4.16
CA THR A 19 -18.78 -3.15 -5.05
C THR A 19 -17.63 -3.91 -4.37
N LEU A 20 -16.81 -3.20 -3.58
CA LEU A 20 -15.65 -3.76 -2.88
C LEU A 20 -16.05 -4.16 -1.46
N LYS A 21 -16.44 -5.43 -1.33
CA LYS A 21 -16.92 -6.04 -0.08
C LYS A 21 -15.79 -6.44 0.86
N ALA A 22 -16.13 -6.64 2.14
CA ALA A 22 -15.23 -7.19 3.14
C ALA A 22 -14.50 -8.44 2.62
N GLY A 23 -13.19 -8.51 2.87
CA GLY A 23 -12.30 -9.57 2.41
C GLY A 23 -11.84 -9.46 0.95
N MET A 24 -12.44 -8.59 0.13
CA MET A 24 -12.00 -8.38 -1.25
C MET A 24 -10.69 -7.57 -1.31
N PRO A 25 -9.86 -7.77 -2.36
CA PRO A 25 -8.69 -6.95 -2.59
C PRO A 25 -9.05 -5.48 -2.80
N LEU A 26 -8.39 -4.60 -2.05
CA LEU A 26 -8.47 -3.15 -2.16
C LEU A 26 -7.40 -2.55 -3.08
N ASN A 27 -6.66 -3.39 -3.82
CA ASN A 27 -5.49 -2.99 -4.61
C ASN A 27 -5.75 -1.88 -5.64
N GLU A 28 -6.99 -1.76 -6.14
CA GLU A 28 -7.37 -0.71 -7.08
C GLU A 28 -7.54 0.66 -6.42
N VAL A 29 -7.91 0.67 -5.14
CA VAL A 29 -8.18 1.88 -4.33
C VAL A 29 -7.08 2.17 -3.30
N ALA A 30 -6.12 1.26 -3.16
CA ALA A 30 -4.98 1.37 -2.28
C ALA A 30 -3.68 1.67 -3.04
N PHE A 31 -2.82 2.46 -2.41
CA PHE A 31 -1.52 2.82 -2.96
C PHE A 31 -0.47 2.93 -1.86
N ILE A 32 0.80 2.78 -2.25
CA ILE A 32 1.94 2.99 -1.36
C ILE A 32 2.59 4.31 -1.72
N SER A 33 2.73 5.20 -0.72
CA SER A 33 3.57 6.38 -0.80
C SER A 33 4.92 6.12 -0.15
N PHE A 34 6.01 6.56 -0.81
CA PHE A 34 7.38 6.38 -0.33
C PHE A 34 8.30 7.50 -0.83
N SER A 35 9.52 7.52 -0.29
CA SER A 35 10.62 8.39 -0.73
C SER A 35 11.44 7.71 -1.82
N ASP A 36 11.42 8.23 -3.04
CA ASP A 36 12.12 7.73 -4.23
C ASP A 36 13.53 8.34 -4.37
N TYR A 37 14.46 7.87 -3.55
CA TYR A 37 15.83 8.40 -3.55
C TYR A 37 16.58 8.08 -4.83
N LEU A 38 16.34 6.94 -5.48
CA LEU A 38 16.98 6.64 -6.75
C LEU A 38 16.56 7.64 -7.83
N GLY A 39 15.25 7.92 -7.94
CA GLY A 39 14.75 8.94 -8.86
C GLY A 39 15.33 10.32 -8.56
N PHE A 40 15.49 10.67 -7.29
CA PHE A 40 16.14 11.92 -6.88
C PHE A 40 17.60 12.00 -7.34
N ILE A 41 18.39 10.93 -7.11
CA ILE A 41 19.78 10.83 -7.57
C ILE A 41 19.86 10.91 -9.10
N GLN A 42 19.00 10.16 -9.82
CA GLN A 42 18.94 10.15 -11.28
C GLN A 42 18.55 11.51 -11.87
N SER A 43 17.77 12.31 -11.15
CA SER A 43 17.44 13.69 -11.54
C SER A 43 18.61 14.68 -11.37
N GLY A 44 19.73 14.24 -10.80
CA GLY A 44 20.84 15.10 -10.43
C GLY A 44 20.51 16.04 -9.28
N TYR A 45 19.72 15.57 -8.30
CA TYR A 45 19.28 16.33 -7.13
C TYR A 45 18.44 17.58 -7.43
N LYS A 46 17.81 17.64 -8.61
CA LYS A 46 17.02 18.82 -9.06
C LYS A 46 15.56 18.80 -8.61
N ASN A 47 15.07 17.67 -8.09
CA ASN A 47 13.69 17.53 -7.66
C ASN A 47 13.59 17.46 -6.14
N ASP A 48 13.32 18.59 -5.50
CA ASP A 48 13.18 18.69 -4.03
C ASP A 48 12.00 17.88 -3.49
N ASN A 49 11.06 17.46 -4.35
CA ASN A 49 9.93 16.60 -4.00
C ASN A 49 10.11 15.19 -4.59
N TYR A 50 10.92 14.38 -3.93
CA TYR A 50 11.17 12.97 -4.28
C TYR A 50 10.14 12.00 -3.67
N ARG A 51 8.96 12.49 -3.30
CA ARG A 51 7.86 11.59 -2.89
C ARG A 51 7.27 10.92 -4.13
N ALA A 52 7.15 9.61 -4.08
CA ALA A 52 6.48 8.81 -5.10
C ALA A 52 5.28 8.09 -4.51
N GLN A 53 4.37 7.72 -5.40
CA GLN A 53 3.21 6.87 -5.10
C GLN A 53 3.12 5.79 -6.18
N ILE A 54 2.74 4.57 -5.76
CA ILE A 54 2.45 3.47 -6.68
C ILE A 54 1.13 2.81 -6.33
N ASN A 55 0.32 2.53 -7.36
CA ASN A 55 -0.89 1.74 -7.24
C ASN A 55 -0.55 0.24 -7.10
N LEU A 56 -1.26 -0.48 -6.23
CA LEU A 56 -0.97 -1.88 -5.92
C LEU A 56 -1.55 -2.89 -6.93
N GLY A 57 -2.47 -2.45 -7.80
CA GLY A 57 -2.99 -3.25 -8.91
C GLY A 57 -2.01 -3.35 -10.10
N LYS A 58 -0.95 -2.53 -10.14
CA LYS A 58 0.04 -2.52 -11.23
C LYS A 58 1.37 -3.09 -10.77
N GLN A 59 1.59 -4.38 -11.04
CA GLN A 59 2.74 -5.13 -10.57
C GLN A 59 4.09 -4.53 -10.98
N GLU A 60 4.19 -3.97 -12.19
CA GLU A 60 5.43 -3.36 -12.68
C GLU A 60 5.92 -2.21 -11.79
N ASN A 61 5.01 -1.53 -11.09
CA ASN A 61 5.35 -0.41 -10.23
C ASN A 61 6.04 -0.85 -8.92
N LEU A 62 5.85 -2.10 -8.49
CA LEU A 62 6.44 -2.62 -7.25
C LEU A 62 7.97 -2.64 -7.30
N LYS A 63 8.57 -2.70 -8.51
CA LYS A 63 10.03 -2.59 -8.70
C LYS A 63 10.58 -1.26 -8.20
N ARG A 64 9.79 -0.18 -8.23
CA ARG A 64 10.19 1.14 -7.73
C ARG A 64 10.39 1.16 -6.21
N LEU A 65 9.84 0.20 -5.49
CA LEU A 65 10.05 0.06 -4.05
C LEU A 65 11.49 -0.32 -3.70
N LEU A 66 12.23 -0.98 -4.60
CA LEU A 66 13.65 -1.30 -4.39
C LEU A 66 14.53 -0.05 -4.28
N ALA A 67 14.10 1.02 -4.96
CA ALA A 67 14.77 2.31 -5.01
C ALA A 67 14.41 3.23 -3.82
N SER A 68 13.54 2.76 -2.92
CA SER A 68 12.94 3.58 -1.88
C SER A 68 13.62 3.42 -0.52
N LYS A 69 13.50 4.46 0.33
CA LYS A 69 13.69 4.28 1.77
C LYS A 69 12.68 3.23 2.28
N PRO A 70 13.03 2.36 3.25
CA PRO A 70 12.12 1.32 3.77
C PRO A 70 10.82 1.82 4.43
N LEU A 71 10.59 3.15 4.46
CA LEU A 71 9.38 3.73 5.00
C LEU A 71 8.30 3.83 3.91
N TRP A 72 7.46 2.82 3.83
CA TRP A 72 6.28 2.78 2.96
C TRP A 72 5.04 3.13 3.77
N ARG A 73 4.19 3.99 3.22
CA ARG A 73 2.90 4.34 3.81
C ARG A 73 1.80 3.80 2.92
N LEU A 74 1.03 2.85 3.45
CA LEU A 74 -0.21 2.41 2.82
C LEU A 74 -1.25 3.53 2.95
N GLN A 75 -1.91 3.85 1.85
CA GLN A 75 -2.95 4.87 1.77
C GLN A 75 -4.11 4.34 0.93
N LEU A 76 -5.32 4.85 1.21
CA LEU A 76 -6.52 4.63 0.43
C LEU A 76 -6.89 5.93 -0.27
N ASN A 77 -7.48 5.84 -1.46
CA ASN A 77 -7.96 7.01 -2.20
C ASN A 77 -8.95 7.84 -1.38
N THR A 78 -9.88 7.16 -0.69
CA THR A 78 -10.88 7.77 0.17
C THR A 78 -11.11 6.85 1.37
N ILE A 79 -11.45 7.43 2.52
CA ILE A 79 -11.91 6.66 3.69
C ILE A 79 -13.45 6.59 3.63
N PRO A 80 -14.06 5.41 3.59
CA PRO A 80 -15.51 5.26 3.63
C PRO A 80 -16.11 5.89 4.90
N LYS A 81 -17.14 6.72 4.75
CA LYS A 81 -17.84 7.34 5.91
C LYS A 81 -18.43 6.29 6.86
N ALA A 82 -18.81 5.13 6.34
CA ALA A 82 -19.33 4.00 7.12
C ALA A 82 -18.30 3.44 8.12
N TRP A 83 -17.01 3.75 7.98
CA TRP A 83 -15.98 3.34 8.93
C TRP A 83 -15.79 4.34 10.08
N ASN A 84 -16.53 5.46 10.10
CA ASN A 84 -16.44 6.43 11.18
C ASN A 84 -16.75 5.76 12.53
N ALA A 85 -15.87 5.97 13.52
CA ALA A 85 -15.93 5.32 14.83
C ALA A 85 -15.82 3.79 14.82
N GLU A 86 -15.54 3.16 13.67
CA GLU A 86 -15.29 1.72 13.59
C GLU A 86 -13.80 1.38 13.76
N THR A 87 -13.54 0.16 14.20
CA THR A 87 -12.20 -0.43 14.16
C THR A 87 -12.15 -1.37 12.96
N VAL A 88 -11.35 -1.04 11.96
CA VAL A 88 -11.21 -1.85 10.74
C VAL A 88 -9.88 -2.60 10.79
N ARG A 89 -9.92 -3.91 10.59
CA ARG A 89 -8.72 -4.74 10.46
C ARG A 89 -8.28 -4.78 9.01
N PHE A 90 -7.10 -4.24 8.74
CA PHE A 90 -6.43 -4.42 7.45
C PHE A 90 -5.52 -5.64 7.51
N THR A 91 -5.51 -6.41 6.43
CA THR A 91 -4.53 -7.48 6.24
C THR A 91 -3.72 -7.20 4.98
N VAL A 92 -2.40 -7.17 5.13
CA VAL A 92 -1.46 -6.96 4.04
C VAL A 92 -0.69 -8.26 3.82
N THR A 93 -0.76 -8.78 2.60
CA THR A 93 -0.01 -9.97 2.18
C THR A 93 0.96 -9.58 1.09
N MET A 94 2.24 -9.88 1.29
CA MET A 94 3.32 -9.60 0.35
C MET A 94 3.96 -10.90 -0.10
N VAL A 95 4.08 -11.09 -1.41
CA VAL A 95 4.79 -12.24 -1.99
C VAL A 95 6.19 -11.79 -2.42
N LEU A 96 7.21 -12.37 -1.80
CA LEU A 96 8.61 -12.09 -2.06
C LEU A 96 9.24 -13.28 -2.81
N PRO A 97 9.82 -13.06 -4.00
CA PRO A 97 10.55 -14.12 -4.68
C PRO A 97 11.88 -14.39 -3.95
N THR A 98 12.18 -15.66 -3.69
CA THR A 98 13.45 -16.09 -3.09
C THR A 98 14.06 -17.22 -3.91
N ASP A 99 15.35 -17.50 -3.68
CA ASP A 99 16.09 -18.59 -4.35
C ASP A 99 15.51 -19.99 -4.05
N LYS A 100 14.66 -20.11 -3.03
CA LYS A 100 13.98 -21.35 -2.62
C LYS A 100 12.49 -21.38 -3.00
N GLY A 101 12.04 -20.46 -3.86
CA GLY A 101 10.64 -20.27 -4.21
C GLY A 101 10.02 -19.03 -3.58
N ASP A 102 8.75 -18.78 -3.88
CA ASP A 102 8.05 -17.60 -3.38
C ASP A 102 7.71 -17.75 -1.90
N LYS A 103 8.01 -16.71 -1.11
CA LYS A 103 7.63 -16.61 0.30
C LYS A 103 6.52 -15.58 0.46
N SER A 104 5.44 -15.99 1.11
CA SER A 104 4.39 -15.06 1.54
C SER A 104 4.69 -14.52 2.94
N VAL A 105 4.53 -13.22 3.12
CA VAL A 105 4.56 -12.54 4.42
C VAL A 105 3.23 -11.83 4.59
N THR A 106 2.51 -12.16 5.66
CA THR A 106 1.22 -11.57 5.98
C THR A 106 1.29 -10.88 7.33
N ASN A 107 0.72 -9.68 7.41
CA ASN A 107 0.54 -8.97 8.66
C ASN A 107 -0.84 -8.31 8.70
N SER A 108 -1.42 -8.22 9.90
CA SER A 108 -2.72 -7.59 10.11
C SER A 108 -2.60 -6.49 11.15
N ILE A 109 -3.36 -5.41 10.95
CA ILE A 109 -3.38 -4.26 11.85
C ILE A 109 -4.82 -3.75 12.02
N ASP A 110 -5.19 -3.51 13.26
CA ASP A 110 -6.47 -2.91 13.62
C ASP A 110 -6.32 -1.39 13.67
N VAL A 111 -7.15 -0.67 12.91
CA VAL A 111 -7.11 0.79 12.81
C VAL A 111 -8.44 1.35 13.29
N LYS A 112 -8.40 2.17 14.35
CA LYS A 112 -9.57 2.92 14.82
C LYS A 112 -9.71 4.18 13.98
N PHE A 113 -10.80 4.28 13.22
CA PHE A 113 -11.09 5.50 12.45
C PHE A 113 -11.80 6.54 13.32
N PRO A 114 -11.30 7.79 13.36
CA PRO A 114 -11.97 8.86 14.07
C PRO A 114 -13.28 9.22 13.37
N ILE A 115 -14.22 9.80 14.12
CA ILE A 115 -15.41 10.41 13.53
C ILE A 115 -14.95 11.60 12.69
N GLN A 116 -15.15 11.53 11.37
CA GLN A 116 -14.90 12.69 10.52
C GLN A 116 -15.97 13.76 10.77
N PRO A 117 -15.59 15.04 10.96
CA PRO A 117 -16.57 16.12 11.07
C PRO A 117 -17.40 16.17 9.78
N MET A 118 -18.71 16.32 9.91
CA MET A 118 -19.58 16.55 8.76
C MET A 118 -19.14 17.86 8.09
N GLN A 119 -18.67 17.78 6.85
CA GLN A 119 -18.49 18.94 5.97
C GLN A 119 -19.84 19.40 5.43
#